data_AF-A0AAE4NNP1-F1
#
_entry.id   AF-A0AAE4NNP1-F1
#
_cell.length_a   1.000
_cell.length_b   1.000
_cell.length_c   1.000
_cell.angle_alpha   90.00
_cell.angle_beta   90.00
_cell.angle_gamma   90.00
#
_symmetry.space_group_name_H-M   'P 1'
#
loop_
_entity.id
_entity.type
_entity.pdbx_description
1 polymer ?
#
loop_
_entity_poly.entity_id
_entity_poly.type
_entity_poly.pdbx_seq_one_letter_code
_entity_poly.pdbx_strand_id
1 'polypeptide(L)'
;DSYFLSMSINRSQVYFSKRGAGTKVQNISKPNFENFKFYCPSEREQQKIGSFFKQLDNTIDLHQRKLDLLKEQKKGYLQKMFV
;
A
#
# COMPACT_ATOMS: atom_id res chain seq x y z
N ASP A 1 6.93 -12.67 -8.05
CA ASP A 1 6.63 -11.27 -8.38
C ASP A 1 6.80 -10.38 -7.13
N SER A 2 7.59 -9.31 -7.19
CA SER A 2 7.92 -8.49 -6.00
C SER A 2 6.72 -7.72 -5.45
N TYR A 3 5.80 -7.28 -6.33
CA TYR A 3 4.61 -6.54 -5.95
C TYR A 3 3.60 -7.43 -5.23
N PHE A 4 3.40 -8.64 -5.76
CA PHE A 4 2.60 -9.67 -5.10
C PHE A 4 3.15 -9.97 -3.70
N LEU A 5 4.47 -10.13 -3.56
CA LEU A 5 5.09 -10.42 -2.26
C LEU A 5 4.89 -9.27 -1.27
N SER A 6 5.13 -8.02 -1.68
CA SER A 6 4.93 -6.86 -0.81
C SER A 6 3.46 -6.73 -0.40
N MET A 7 2.52 -6.96 -1.33
CA MET A 7 1.10 -6.96 -1.03
C MET A 7 0.71 -8.09 -0.05
N SER A 8 1.21 -9.31 -0.25
CA SER A 8 0.92 -10.45 0.63
C SER A 8 1.44 -10.24 2.06
N ILE A 9 2.63 -9.64 2.19
CA ILE A 9 3.20 -9.25 3.48
C ILE A 9 2.37 -8.14 4.12
N ASN A 10 2.05 -7.08 3.38
CA ASN A 10 1.27 -5.94 3.87
C ASN A 10 -0.14 -6.34 4.30
N ARG A 11 -0.82 -7.22 3.57
CA ARG A 11 -2.13 -7.77 3.96
C ARG A 11 -2.08 -8.58 5.25
N SER A 12 -0.91 -9.09 5.62
CA SER A 12 -0.69 -9.90 6.81
C SER A 12 -0.23 -9.09 8.02
N GLN A 13 -0.40 -7.76 8.01
CA GLN A 13 0.01 -6.88 9.10
C GLN A 13 -0.54 -7.31 10.47
N VAL A 14 -1.76 -7.84 10.53
CA VAL A 14 -2.37 -8.36 11.77
C VAL A 14 -1.65 -9.61 12.30
N TYR A 15 -1.15 -10.48 11.41
CA TYR A 15 -0.34 -11.63 11.82
C TYR A 15 0.96 -11.18 12.49
N PHE A 16 1.60 -10.19 11.86
CA PHE A 16 2.85 -9.61 12.31
C PHE A 16 2.69 -8.80 13.60
N SER A 17 1.59 -8.07 13.76
CA SER A 17 1.36 -7.25 14.94
C SER A 17 1.13 -8.04 16.22
N LYS A 18 0.55 -9.24 16.10
CA LYS A 18 0.40 -10.18 17.23
C LYS A 18 1.71 -10.85 17.67
N ARG A 19 2.73 -10.83 16.81
CA ARG A 19 4.02 -11.52 17.01
C ARG A 19 5.20 -10.56 17.11
N GLY A 20 4.94 -9.27 16.97
CA GLY A 20 5.90 -8.21 17.18
C GLY A 20 6.07 -7.89 18.66
N ALA A 21 7.27 -7.47 19.03
CA ALA A 21 7.59 -6.97 20.36
C ALA A 21 7.70 -5.43 20.34
N GLY A 22 7.27 -4.78 21.42
CA GLY A 22 7.35 -3.32 21.59
C GLY A 22 6.01 -2.61 21.42
N THR A 23 5.74 -1.63 22.30
CA THR A 23 4.48 -0.87 22.37
C THR A 23 4.42 0.34 21.43
N LYS A 24 5.57 0.96 21.12
CA LYS A 24 5.66 2.15 20.23
C LYS A 24 6.16 1.82 18.82
N VAL A 25 7.04 0.83 18.69
CA VAL A 25 7.54 0.29 17.42
C VAL A 25 7.49 -1.22 17.53
N GLN A 26 6.68 -1.85 16.68
CA GLN A 26 6.59 -3.31 16.63
C GLN A 26 7.77 -3.84 15.82
N ASN A 27 8.67 -4.55 16.51
CA ASN A 27 9.77 -5.27 15.88
C ASN A 27 9.42 -6.75 15.79
N ILE A 28 9.62 -7.34 14.61
CA ILE A 28 9.43 -8.78 14.39
C ILE A 28 10.81 -9.44 14.41
N SER A 29 10.95 -10.48 15.22
CA SER A 29 12.19 -11.26 15.24
C SER A 29 12.35 -12.01 13.91
N LYS A 30 13.60 -12.18 13.47
CA LYS A 30 13.93 -12.92 12.24
C LYS A 30 13.26 -14.32 12.19
N PRO A 31 13.26 -15.13 13.28
CA PRO A 31 12.56 -16.41 13.27
C PRO A 31 11.04 -16.29 13.09
N ASN A 32 10.40 -15.27 13.67
CA ASN A 32 8.97 -15.06 13.50
C ASN A 32 8.61 -14.66 12.06
N PHE A 33 9.52 -13.95 11.38
CA PHE A 33 9.37 -13.60 9.97
C PHE A 33 9.62 -14.80 9.05
N GLU A 34 10.70 -15.56 9.26
CA GLU A 34 11.04 -16.73 8.44
C GLU A 34 10.00 -17.85 8.52
N ASN A 35 9.32 -17.98 9.68
CA ASN A 35 8.25 -18.95 9.87
C ASN A 35 6.87 -18.46 9.38
N PHE A 36 6.79 -17.27 8.78
CA PHE A 36 5.55 -16.76 8.20
C PHE A 36 5.12 -17.62 7.01
N LYS A 37 3.96 -18.24 7.13
CA LYS A 37 3.35 -19.05 6.07
C LYS A 37 2.23 -18.27 5.41
N PHE A 38 2.26 -18.22 4.09
CA PHE A 38 1.19 -17.66 3.26
C PHE A 38 0.99 -18.53 2.02
N TYR A 39 -0.18 -18.41 1.41
CA TYR A 39 -0.45 -19.08 0.14
C TYR A 39 0.34 -18.41 -0.98
N CYS A 40 1.18 -19.18 -1.67
CA CYS A 40 1.99 -18.73 -2.79
C CYS A 40 1.53 -19.46 -4.05
N PRO A 41 0.72 -18.83 -4.93
CA PRO A 41 0.25 -19.44 -6.17
C PRO A 41 1.36 -19.56 -7.21
N SER A 42 1.04 -20.12 -8.38
CA SER A 42 1.98 -20.21 -9.50
C SER A 42 2.56 -18.85 -9.90
N GLU A 43 3.79 -18.83 -10.42
CA GLU A 43 4.45 -17.57 -10.81
C GLU A 43 3.61 -16.74 -11.78
N ARG A 44 2.99 -17.39 -12.77
CA ARG A 44 2.11 -16.75 -13.75
C ARG A 44 0.93 -16.05 -13.08
N GLU A 45 0.36 -16.67 -12.06
CA GLU A 45 -0.75 -16.09 -11.30
C GLU A 45 -0.28 -14.93 -10.42
N GLN A 46 0.88 -15.06 -9.77
CA GLN A 46 1.49 -13.97 -9.00
C GLN A 46 1.72 -12.73 -9.88
N GLN A 47 2.22 -12.90 -11.11
CA GLN A 47 2.43 -11.80 -12.04
C GLN A 47 1.10 -11.13 -12.44
N LYS A 48 0.06 -11.92 -12.74
CA LYS A 48 -1.27 -11.38 -13.06
C LYS A 48 -1.85 -10.60 -11.89
N ILE A 49 -1.86 -11.19 -10.69
CA ILE A 49 -2.37 -10.54 -9.48
C ILE A 49 -1.57 -9.27 -9.16
N GLY A 50 -0.23 -9.36 -9.17
CA GLY A 50 0.66 -8.23 -8.91
C GLY A 50 0.44 -7.08 -9.90
N SER A 51 0.35 -7.39 -11.20
CA SER A 51 0.10 -6.38 -12.23
C SER A 51 -1.28 -5.71 -12.08
N PHE A 52 -2.31 -6.47 -11.71
CA PHE A 52 -3.65 -5.96 -11.50
C PHE A 52 -3.69 -4.95 -10.35
N PHE A 53 -3.14 -5.31 -9.18
CA PHE A 53 -3.12 -4.39 -8.04
C PHE A 53 -2.21 -3.18 -8.27
N LYS A 54 -1.08 -3.36 -8.97
CA LYS A 54 -0.23 -2.23 -9.36
C LYS A 54 -0.96 -1.23 -10.25
N GLN A 55 -1.81 -1.69 -11.17
CA GLN A 55 -2.64 -0.82 -11.98
C GLN A 55 -3.67 -0.04 -11.14
N LEU A 56 -4.28 -0.69 -10.15
CA LEU A 56 -5.19 -0.02 -9.22
C LEU A 56 -4.49 1.08 -8.42
N ASP A 57 -3.31 0.78 -7.86
CA ASP A 57 -2.56 1.77 -7.07
C ASP A 57 -2.11 2.95 -7.94
N ASN A 58 -1.65 2.71 -9.17
CA ASN A 58 -1.36 3.78 -10.13
C ASN A 58 -2.59 4.64 -10.45
N THR A 59 -3.77 4.03 -10.51
CA THR A 59 -5.04 4.72 -10.78
C THR A 59 -5.45 5.60 -9.59
N ILE A 60 -5.27 5.10 -8.37
CA ILE A 60 -5.50 5.87 -7.14
C ILE A 60 -4.55 7.08 -7.10
N ASP A 61 -3.26 6.87 -7.36
CA ASP A 61 -2.26 7.96 -7.40
C ASP A 61 -2.61 9.03 -8.42
N LEU A 62 -3.08 8.63 -9.61
CA LEU A 62 -3.51 9.55 -10.65
C LEU A 62 -4.70 10.41 -10.18
N HIS A 63 -5.69 9.79 -9.55
CA HIS A 63 -6.85 10.50 -9.03
C HIS A 63 -6.49 11.41 -7.85
N GLN A 64 -5.55 11.01 -6.99
CA GLN A 64 -5.07 11.83 -5.89
C GLN A 64 -4.38 13.10 -6.41
N ARG A 65 -3.49 12.98 -7.41
CA ARG A 65 -2.86 14.15 -8.07
C ARG A 65 -3.90 15.08 -8.68
N LYS A 66 -4.91 14.54 -9.36
CA LYS A 66 -6.01 15.34 -9.93
C LYS A 66 -6.78 16.08 -8.83
N LEU A 67 -7.09 15.41 -7.72
CA LEU A 67 -7.79 16.00 -6.59
C LEU A 67 -6.99 17.17 -5.99
N ASP A 68 -5.68 16.99 -5.82
CA ASP A 68 -4.83 18.02 -5.22
C ASP A 68 -4.70 19.25 -6.14
N LEU A 69 -4.59 19.05 -7.46
CA LEU A 69 -4.65 20.14 -8.43
C LEU A 69 -5.98 20.92 -8.37
N LEU A 70 -7.11 20.22 -8.25
CA LEU A 70 -8.42 20.86 -8.15
C LEU A 70 -8.58 21.66 -6.85
N LYS A 71 -8.00 21.18 -5.74
CA LYS A 71 -7.97 21.92 -4.47
C LYS A 71 -7.19 23.22 -4.59
N GLU A 72 -6.01 23.19 -5.22
CA GLU A 72 -5.20 24.39 -5.45
C GLU A 72 -5.89 25.37 -6.40
N GLN A 73 -6.51 24.87 -7.47
CA GLN A 73 -7.29 25.71 -8.39
C GLN A 73 -8.46 26.40 -7.65
N LYS A 74 -9.22 25.65 -6.84
CA LYS A 74 -10.30 26.20 -6.02
C LYS A 74 -9.79 27.29 -5.08
N LYS A 75 -8.66 27.06 -4.42
CA LYS A 75 -8.03 28.04 -3.52
C LYS A 75 -7.66 29.32 -4.29
N GLY A 76 -7.05 29.20 -5.47
CA GLY A 76 -6.73 30.34 -6.32
C GLY A 76 -7.94 31.14 -6.77
N TYR A 77 -9.05 30.48 -7.11
CA TYR A 77 -10.30 31.19 -7.46
C TYR A 77 -10.95 31.89 -6.28
N LEU A 78 -10.98 31.25 -5.10
CA LEU A 78 -11.51 31.90 -3.90
C LEU A 78 -10.71 33.13 -3.52
N GLN A 79 -9.37 33.09 -3.64
CA GLN A 79 -8.53 34.27 -3.42
C GLN A 79 -8.89 35.42 -4.35
N LYS A 80 -9.19 35.15 -5.63
CA LYS A 80 -9.60 36.17 -6.61
C LYS A 80 -11.04 36.67 -6.45
N MET A 81 -11.89 35.95 -5.71
CA MET A 81 -13.30 36.35 -5.50
C MET A 81 -13.48 37.30 -4.31
N PHE A 82 -12.57 37.23 -3.33
CA PHE A 82 -12.69 37.97 -2.06
C PHE A 82 -11.54 38.96 -1.83
N VAL A 83 -10.71 39.21 -2.84
CA VAL A 83 -9.70 40.27 -2.93
C VAL A 83 -9.99 41.06 -4.19
#